data_AF-A0A960IAM7-F1
#
_entry.id   AF-A0A960IAM7-F1
#
_cell.length_a   1.000
_cell.length_b   1.000
_cell.length_c   1.000
_cell.angle_alpha   90.00
_cell.angle_beta   90.00
_cell.angle_gamma   90.00
#
_symmetry.space_group_name_H-M   'P 1'
#
loop_
_entity.id
_entity.type
_entity.pdbx_description
1 polymer ?
#
loop_
_entity_poly.entity_id
_entity_poly.type
_entity_poly.pdbx_seq_one_letter_code
_entity_poly.pdbx_strand_id
1 'polypeptide(L)' 'MSDTPHPEPTADRMPSPDEERAAERAADQVDVGAVAEHYEEMTELGANVRGEGQIEPDGQGGTAA' A
#
# COMPACT_ATOMS: atom_id res chain seq x y z
N MET A 1 -24.37 5.67 -9.30
CA MET A 1 -22.97 5.44 -8.89
C MET A 1 -22.62 6.60 -7.99
N SER A 2 -22.32 6.35 -6.71
CA SER A 2 -22.04 7.42 -5.75
C SER A 2 -20.64 7.96 -6.01
N ASP A 3 -20.57 9.23 -6.37
CA ASP A 3 -19.34 9.98 -6.64
C ASP A 3 -18.73 10.46 -5.31
N THR A 4 -18.35 9.52 -4.46
CA THR A 4 -17.66 9.83 -3.21
C THR A 4 -16.17 9.89 -3.50
N PRO A 5 -15.52 11.06 -3.37
CA PRO A 5 -14.09 11.18 -3.62
C PRO A 5 -13.33 10.28 -2.63
N HIS A 6 -12.55 9.35 -3.16
CA HIS A 6 -11.63 8.55 -2.36
C HIS A 6 -10.48 9.46 -1.88
N PRO A 7 -10.07 9.37 -0.60
CA PRO A 7 -8.93 10.15 -0.12
C PRO A 7 -7.66 9.71 -0.84
N GLU A 8 -6.82 10.69 -1.21
CA GLU A 8 -5.50 10.44 -1.78
C GLU A 8 -4.67 9.59 -0.82
N PRO A 9 -4.08 8.47 -1.27
CA PRO A 9 -3.24 7.63 -0.42
C PRO A 9 -1.99 8.40 -0.04
N THR A 10 -1.82 8.70 1.25
CA THR A 10 -0.64 9.36 1.79
C THR A 10 -0.03 8.49 2.88
N ALA A 11 1.30 8.48 2.96
CA ALA A 11 2.01 7.78 4.02
C ALA A 11 1.76 8.48 5.37
N ASP A 12 1.60 7.69 6.42
CA ASP A 12 1.39 8.15 7.80
C ASP A 12 2.66 8.74 8.43
N ARG A 13 3.84 8.27 7.96
CA ARG A 13 5.15 8.75 8.38
C ARG A 13 6.16 8.71 7.24
N MET A 14 7.26 9.45 7.43
CA MET A 14 8.45 9.28 6.61
C MET A 14 9.11 7.90 6.87
N PRO A 15 9.82 7.34 5.88
CA PRO A 15 10.68 6.18 6.10
C PRO A 15 11.70 6.46 7.20
N SER A 16 12.01 5.42 7.97
CA SER A 16 13.14 5.43 8.89
C SER A 16 14.47 5.33 8.11
N PRO A 17 15.60 5.72 8.70
CA PRO A 17 16.91 5.59 8.06
C PRO A 17 17.28 4.15 7.67
N ASP A 18 16.71 3.15 8.33
CA ASP A 18 16.95 1.74 8.02
C ASP A 18 16.15 1.30 6.80
N GLU A 19 14.89 1.74 6.70
CA GLU A 19 14.02 1.50 5.54
C GLU A 19 14.57 2.19 4.29
N GLU A 20 15.06 3.43 4.43
CA GLU A 20 15.68 4.17 3.33
C GLU A 20 16.94 3.45 2.81
N ARG A 21 17.85 3.04 3.72
CA ARG A 21 19.04 2.26 3.34
C ARG A 21 18.71 0.90 2.74
N ALA A 22 17.62 0.27 3.17
CA ALA A 22 17.17 -0.98 2.57
C ALA A 22 16.68 -0.76 1.14
N ALA A 23 15.91 0.32 0.89
CA ALA A 23 15.44 0.69 -0.43
C ALA A 23 16.61 0.99 -1.38
N GLU A 24 17.62 1.74 -0.93
CA GLU A 24 18.82 2.03 -1.73
C GLU A 24 19.54 0.75 -2.18
N ARG A 25 19.70 -0.24 -1.28
CA ARG A 25 20.34 -1.53 -1.63
C ARG A 25 19.51 -2.38 -2.60
N ALA A 26 18.20 -2.18 -2.60
CA ALA A 26 17.28 -2.92 -3.45
C ALA A 26 17.04 -2.25 -4.82
N ALA A 27 17.49 -1.00 -5.00
CA ALA A 27 17.19 -0.21 -6.19
C ALA A 27 17.57 -0.93 -7.50
N ASP A 28 18.75 -1.55 -7.56
CA ASP A 28 19.25 -2.25 -8.74
C ASP A 28 18.55 -3.61 -9.00
N GLN A 29 17.73 -4.08 -8.04
CA GLN A 29 16.98 -5.33 -8.12
C GLN A 29 15.55 -5.11 -8.65
N VAL A 30 15.12 -3.86 -8.79
CA VAL A 30 13.77 -3.50 -9.24
C VAL A 30 13.82 -3.08 -10.71
N ASP A 31 13.13 -3.84 -11.56
CA ASP A 31 12.89 -3.44 -12.94
C ASP A 31 11.71 -2.46 -13.01
N VAL A 32 12.02 -1.18 -12.95
CA VAL A 32 11.04 -0.10 -13.05
C VAL A 32 10.33 -0.06 -14.41
N GLY A 33 10.95 -0.60 -15.46
CA GLY A 33 10.34 -0.69 -16.79
C GLY A 33 9.21 -1.71 -16.82
N ALA A 34 9.45 -2.89 -16.25
CA ALA A 34 8.43 -3.93 -16.09
C ALA A 34 7.26 -3.48 -15.20
N VAL A 35 7.53 -2.71 -14.14
CA VAL A 35 6.47 -2.14 -13.29
C VAL A 35 5.57 -1.19 -14.07
N ALA A 36 6.15 -0.37 -14.95
CA ALA A 36 5.37 0.57 -15.77
C ALA A 36 4.47 -0.15 -16.80
N GLU A 37 4.96 -1.25 -17.40
CA GLU A 37 4.20 -2.03 -18.39
C GLU A 37 2.90 -2.62 -17.81
N HIS A 38 2.91 -3.02 -16.54
CA HIS A 38 1.77 -3.66 -15.88
C HIS A 38 0.96 -2.70 -14.99
N TYR A 39 1.18 -1.38 -15.07
CA TYR A 39 0.53 -0.42 -14.17
C TYR A 39 -1.00 -0.47 -14.24
N GLU A 40 -1.57 -0.50 -15.45
CA GLU A 40 -3.01 -0.53 -15.67
C GLU A 40 -3.61 -1.87 -15.24
N GLU A 41 -2.95 -2.98 -15.58
CA GLU A 41 -3.35 -4.34 -15.17
C GLU A 41 -3.36 -4.49 -13.64
N MET A 42 -2.33 -4.00 -12.95
CA MET A 42 -2.25 -4.04 -11.49
C MET A 42 -3.31 -3.16 -10.82
N THR A 43 -3.65 -2.02 -11.44
CA THR A 43 -4.74 -1.15 -10.99
C THR A 43 -6.09 -1.84 -11.13
N GLU A 44 -6.34 -2.49 -12.27
CA GLU A 44 -7.59 -3.22 -12.52
C GLU A 44 -7.72 -4.46 -11.63
N LEU A 45 -6.65 -5.23 -11.46
CA LEU A 45 -6.62 -6.38 -10.54
C LEU A 45 -6.89 -5.92 -9.11
N GLY A 46 -6.16 -4.90 -8.63
CA GLY A 46 -6.30 -4.33 -7.29
C GLY A 46 -7.70 -3.77 -7.02
N ALA A 47 -8.29 -3.07 -7.99
CA ALA A 47 -9.63 -2.49 -7.87
C ALA A 47 -10.75 -3.53 -7.71
N ASN A 48 -10.53 -4.76 -8.20
CA ASN A 48 -11.50 -5.85 -8.10
C ASN A 48 -11.23 -6.81 -6.93
N VAL A 49 -10.14 -6.61 -6.17
CA VAL A 49 -9.92 -7.37 -4.94
C VAL A 49 -10.87 -6.87 -3.85
N ARG A 50 -11.82 -7.72 -3.42
CA ARG A 50 -12.43 -7.58 -2.10
C ARG A 50 -11.35 -7.91 -1.07
N GLY A 51 -10.70 -6.89 -0.51
CA GLY A 51 -9.74 -7.08 0.57
C GLY A 51 -10.36 -7.89 1.72
N GLU A 52 -9.61 -8.82 2.31
CA GLU A 52 -10.12 -9.69 3.38
C GLU A 52 -10.38 -8.98 4.72
N GLY A 53 -10.32 -7.65 4.80
CA GLY A 53 -10.53 -6.95 6.06
C GLY A 53 -10.92 -5.50 5.87
N GLN A 54 -12.06 -5.15 6.46
CA GLN A 54 -12.31 -3.79 6.91
C GLN A 54 -11.30 -3.51 8.03
N ILE A 55 -10.34 -2.62 7.81
CA ILE A 55 -9.50 -2.12 8.91
C ILE A 55 -10.39 -1.16 9.70
N GLU A 56 -10.89 -1.63 10.85
CA GLU A 56 -11.69 -0.79 11.73
C GLU A 56 -10.84 0.36 12.26
N PRO A 57 -11.26 1.62 12.08
CA PRO A 57 -10.62 2.72 12.75
C PRO A 57 -11.00 2.63 14.23
N ASP A 58 -10.01 2.28 15.04
CA ASP A 58 -9.99 2.40 16.49
C ASP A 58 -10.67 1.26 17.27
N GLY A 59 -9.87 0.29 17.70
CA GLY A 59 -10.29 -0.77 18.62
C GLY A 59 -9.21 -1.12 19.64
N GLN A 60 -9.10 -0.32 20.70
CA GLN A 60 -8.55 -0.81 21.97
C GLN A 60 -9.37 -2.04 22.44
N GLY A 61 -8.68 -3.12 22.82
CA GLY A 61 -9.22 -4.26 23.59
C GLY A 61 -8.24 -5.44 23.48
N GLY A 62 -7.45 -5.82 24.49
CA GLY A 62 -7.87 -6.44 25.76
C GLY A 62 -8.52 -7.80 25.46
N THR A 63 -8.06 -8.98 25.87
CA THR A 63 -7.18 -9.43 26.96
C THR A 63 -6.62 -10.81 26.59
N ALA A 64 -5.34 -11.07 26.86
CA ALA A 64 -4.81 -12.43 26.92
C ALA A 64 -4.38 -12.73 28.36
N ALA A 65 -5.24 -13.48 29.07
CA ALA A 65 -4.93 -14.23 30.29
C ALA A 65 -5.81 -15.48 30.30
#